data_AF-A0A0F9P2Q3-F1
#
_entry.id   AF-A0A0F9P2Q3-F1
#
_cell.length_a   1.000
_cell.length_b   1.000
_cell.length_c   1.000
_cell.angle_alpha   90.00
_cell.angle_beta   90.00
_cell.angle_gamma   90.00
#
_symmetry.space_group_name_H-M   'P 1'
#
loop_
_entity.id
_entity.type
_entity.pdbx_description
1 polymer ?
#
loop_
_entity_poly.entity_id
_entity_poly.type
_entity_poly.pdbx_seq_one_letter_code
_entity_poly.pdbx_strand_id
1 'polypeptide(L)'
;MSTPSYAELFCFSNFTFLTGASHPHELAERALELGYTALAITDICSVAGIPRAWAALKGSPVKLITGSWFELEDAPPDASTPRFILLARTRKSYGQLCQLITTARRRAEKGQYQLFHTDVETHALDDCLCLWLPPSAAEANADQVERAVRKWKVKDIRLDEFYFFRQALFPYF
;
A
#
# COMPACT_ATOMS: atom_id res chain seq x y z
N MET A 1 -20.28 25.32 -1.53
CA MET A 1 -20.01 24.07 -0.79
C MET A 1 -18.51 23.87 -0.82
N SER A 2 -17.84 23.77 0.34
CA SER A 2 -16.42 23.40 0.38
C SER A 2 -16.29 21.96 -0.11
N THR A 3 -15.45 21.72 -1.10
CA THR A 3 -15.09 20.36 -1.53
C THR A 3 -14.52 19.59 -0.33
N PRO A 4 -14.90 18.32 -0.12
CA PRO A 4 -14.32 17.52 0.94
C PRO A 4 -12.81 17.39 0.72
N SER A 5 -12.05 17.49 1.80
CA SER A 5 -10.60 17.27 1.78
C SER A 5 -10.30 15.84 1.31
N TYR A 6 -9.42 15.70 0.31
CA TYR A 6 -9.01 14.39 -0.23
C TYR A 6 -7.61 14.01 0.22
N ALA A 7 -7.38 12.73 0.49
CA ALA A 7 -6.06 12.15 0.73
C ALA A 7 -5.93 10.87 -0.11
N GLU A 8 -4.88 10.79 -0.91
CA GLU A 8 -4.56 9.58 -1.67
C GLU A 8 -3.74 8.63 -0.79
N LEU A 9 -4.23 7.42 -0.55
CA LEU A 9 -3.57 6.42 0.29
C LEU A 9 -3.05 5.21 -0.51
N PHE A 10 -3.31 5.17 -1.81
CA PHE A 10 -2.88 4.14 -2.73
C PHE A 10 -2.39 4.79 -4.04
N CYS A 11 -1.08 4.98 -4.17
CA CYS A 11 -0.47 5.55 -5.37
C CYS A 11 0.83 4.83 -5.73
N PHE A 12 0.91 4.34 -6.97
CA PHE A 12 2.14 3.80 -7.53
C PHE A 12 2.91 4.87 -8.31
N SER A 13 4.22 4.88 -8.11
CA SER A 13 5.16 5.63 -8.93
C SER A 13 5.85 4.71 -9.93
N ASN A 14 6.69 5.27 -10.79
CA ASN A 14 7.50 4.49 -11.73
C ASN A 14 8.61 3.62 -11.09
N PHE A 15 8.75 3.66 -9.76
CA PHE A 15 9.50 2.64 -9.02
C PHE A 15 8.75 1.31 -8.91
N THR A 16 7.47 1.28 -9.24
CA THR A 16 6.72 0.07 -9.56
C THR A 16 6.82 -0.19 -11.06
N PHE A 17 7.82 -0.98 -11.45
CA PHE A 17 8.16 -1.22 -12.86
C PHE A 17 6.98 -1.83 -13.63
N LEU A 18 6.75 -1.35 -14.86
CA LEU A 18 5.64 -1.76 -15.75
C LEU A 18 4.22 -1.58 -15.17
N THR A 19 4.06 -0.84 -14.08
CA THR A 19 2.75 -0.49 -13.50
C THR A 19 2.60 1.01 -13.30
N GLY A 20 3.57 1.67 -12.68
CA GLY A 20 3.55 3.12 -12.51
C GLY A 20 4.25 3.85 -13.65
N ALA A 21 3.61 4.88 -14.20
CA ALA A 21 4.16 5.70 -15.27
C ALA A 21 4.82 6.99 -14.76
N SER A 22 4.22 7.63 -13.75
CA SER A 22 4.66 8.94 -13.24
C SER A 22 5.80 8.83 -12.24
N HIS A 23 6.69 9.82 -12.25
CA HIS A 23 7.73 9.93 -11.23
C HIS A 23 7.14 10.35 -9.88
N PRO A 24 7.76 9.99 -8.73
CA PRO A 24 7.27 10.38 -7.42
C PRO A 24 7.14 11.89 -7.19
N HIS A 25 8.01 12.69 -7.81
CA HIS A 25 7.96 14.15 -7.68
C HIS A 25 6.80 14.76 -8.47
N GLU A 26 6.52 14.26 -9.68
CA GLU A 26 5.36 14.66 -10.49
C GLU A 26 4.05 14.35 -9.76
N LEU A 27 3.95 13.17 -9.14
CA LEU A 27 2.78 12.79 -8.33
C LEU A 27 2.59 13.73 -7.13
N ALA A 28 3.68 14.10 -6.48
CA ALA A 28 3.68 15.06 -5.37
C ALA A 28 3.24 16.46 -5.81
N GLU A 29 3.83 16.98 -6.88
CA GLU A 29 3.47 18.28 -7.47
C GLU A 29 1.99 18.30 -7.85
N ARG A 30 1.51 17.22 -8.48
CA ARG A 30 0.11 17.10 -8.86
C ARG A 30 -0.84 17.07 -7.66
N ALA A 31 -0.48 16.37 -6.58
CA ALA A 31 -1.26 16.36 -5.36
C ALA A 31 -1.36 17.76 -4.73
N LEU A 32 -0.29 18.55 -4.80
CA LEU A 32 -0.31 19.96 -4.37
C LEU A 32 -1.23 20.81 -5.25
N GLU A 33 -1.14 20.71 -6.57
CA GLU A 33 -2.01 21.44 -7.51
C GLU A 33 -3.49 21.13 -7.29
N LEU A 34 -3.81 19.88 -6.98
CA LEU A 34 -5.18 19.42 -6.72
C LEU A 34 -5.67 19.71 -5.29
N GLY A 35 -4.82 20.30 -4.43
CA GLY A 35 -5.20 20.66 -3.06
C GLY A 35 -5.41 19.45 -2.14
N TYR A 36 -4.66 18.36 -2.34
CA TYR A 36 -4.76 17.19 -1.48
C TYR A 36 -4.28 17.50 -0.06
N THR A 37 -4.89 16.85 0.93
CA THR A 37 -4.43 16.92 2.32
C THR A 37 -3.23 16.02 2.55
N ALA A 38 -3.18 14.87 1.88
CA ALA A 38 -2.06 13.93 1.96
C ALA A 38 -1.92 13.11 0.67
N LEU A 39 -0.70 12.60 0.46
CA LEU A 39 -0.36 11.66 -0.59
C LEU A 39 0.50 10.53 0.01
N ALA A 40 0.06 9.30 -0.12
CA ALA A 40 0.88 8.12 0.13
C ALA A 40 1.51 7.64 -1.18
N ILE A 41 2.82 7.40 -1.18
CA ILE A 41 3.48 6.61 -2.24
C ILE A 41 3.61 5.19 -1.72
N THR A 42 3.05 4.23 -2.45
CA THR A 42 2.87 2.83 -2.01
C THR A 42 3.40 1.85 -3.04
N ASP A 43 4.61 2.07 -3.53
CA ASP A 43 5.24 1.21 -4.54
C ASP A 43 5.34 -0.27 -4.12
N ILE A 44 5.35 -1.18 -5.09
CA ILE A 44 5.41 -2.63 -4.84
C ILE A 44 6.72 -2.99 -4.15
N CYS A 45 6.61 -3.47 -2.90
CA CYS A 45 7.71 -3.92 -2.07
C CYS A 45 8.94 -2.98 -2.17
N SER A 46 8.70 -1.68 -1.99
CA SER A 46 9.65 -0.60 -2.22
C SER A 46 9.21 0.70 -1.53
N VAL A 47 10.21 1.48 -1.08
CA VAL A 47 10.07 2.88 -0.64
C VAL A 47 11.03 3.80 -1.38
N ALA A 48 11.56 3.35 -2.53
CA ALA A 48 12.64 4.03 -3.24
C ALA A 48 12.23 5.42 -3.80
N GLY A 49 10.94 5.61 -4.09
CA GLY A 49 10.40 6.88 -4.58
C GLY A 49 10.26 7.97 -3.52
N ILE A 50 10.28 7.61 -2.22
CA ILE A 50 9.96 8.51 -1.11
C ILE A 50 10.86 9.74 -1.04
N PRO A 51 12.20 9.66 -1.15
CA PRO A 51 13.06 10.84 -1.08
C PRO A 51 12.76 11.88 -2.17
N ARG A 52 12.36 11.42 -3.37
CA ARG A 52 12.02 12.32 -4.50
C ARG A 52 10.69 13.02 -4.27
N ALA A 53 9.67 12.28 -3.81
CA ALA A 53 8.38 12.87 -3.43
C ALA A 53 8.54 13.86 -2.25
N TRP A 54 9.37 13.52 -1.26
CA TRP A 54 9.65 14.39 -0.12
C TRP A 54 10.31 15.70 -0.54
N ALA A 55 11.27 15.65 -1.47
CA ALA A 55 11.93 16.84 -1.98
C ALA A 55 10.92 17.79 -2.66
N ALA A 56 9.98 17.26 -3.45
CA ALA A 56 8.93 18.03 -4.11
C ALA A 56 7.91 18.64 -3.14
N LEU A 57 7.59 17.94 -2.05
CA LEU A 57 6.66 18.43 -1.02
C LEU A 57 7.33 19.20 0.11
N LYS A 58 8.61 19.53 0.01
CA LYS A 58 9.33 20.23 1.08
C LYS A 58 8.75 21.63 1.29
N GLY A 59 8.12 21.86 2.45
CA GLY A 59 7.43 23.12 2.76
C GLY A 59 6.00 23.21 2.19
N SER A 60 5.51 22.15 1.54
CA SER A 60 4.13 22.03 1.07
C SER A 60 3.16 21.74 2.23
N PRO A 61 1.89 22.18 2.14
CA PRO A 61 0.84 21.76 3.08
C PRO A 61 0.43 20.28 2.90
N VAL A 62 0.77 19.65 1.77
CA VAL A 62 0.43 18.24 1.51
C VAL A 62 1.32 17.34 2.36
N LYS A 63 0.69 16.47 3.16
CA LYS A 63 1.44 15.48 3.96
C LYS A 63 1.85 14.29 3.11
N LEU A 64 3.15 14.02 3.04
CA LEU A 64 3.65 12.78 2.44
C LEU A 64 3.53 11.62 3.44
N ILE A 65 2.91 10.52 3.01
CA ILE A 65 2.83 9.27 3.76
C ILE A 65 3.73 8.25 3.07
N THR A 66 4.55 7.55 3.85
CA THR A 66 5.37 6.46 3.32
C THR A 66 4.60 5.16 3.42
N GLY A 67 4.47 4.43 2.32
CA GLY A 67 3.94 3.08 2.35
C GLY A 67 4.56 2.17 1.32
N SER A 68 4.10 0.93 1.31
CA SER A 68 4.44 -0.04 0.27
C SER A 68 3.32 -1.06 0.12
N TRP A 69 3.11 -1.50 -1.10
CA TRP A 69 2.15 -2.51 -1.46
C TRP A 69 2.80 -3.90 -1.50
N PHE A 70 2.06 -4.92 -1.09
CA PHE A 70 2.50 -6.30 -1.04
C PHE A 70 1.43 -7.26 -1.53
N GLU A 71 1.90 -8.35 -2.08
CA GLU A 71 1.16 -9.55 -2.43
C GLU A 71 1.84 -10.75 -1.74
N LEU A 72 1.04 -11.70 -1.26
CA LEU A 72 1.54 -12.92 -0.60
C LEU A 72 1.53 -14.11 -1.55
N GLU A 73 2.65 -14.83 -1.62
CA GLU A 73 2.80 -15.95 -2.56
C GLU A 73 2.14 -17.25 -2.08
N ASP A 74 1.92 -17.42 -0.78
CA ASP A 74 1.41 -18.64 -0.15
C ASP A 74 -0.12 -18.70 -0.03
N ALA A 75 -0.81 -18.10 -1.01
CA ALA A 75 -2.26 -18.25 -1.13
C ALA A 75 -2.63 -19.72 -1.40
N PRO A 76 -3.67 -20.27 -0.74
CA PRO A 76 -4.21 -21.56 -1.10
C PRO A 76 -4.61 -21.62 -2.59
N PRO A 77 -4.48 -22.76 -3.29
CA PRO A 77 -4.79 -22.87 -4.72
C PRO A 77 -6.23 -22.49 -5.10
N ASP A 78 -7.16 -22.55 -4.15
CA ASP A 78 -8.59 -22.24 -4.29
C ASP A 78 -8.97 -20.82 -3.81
N ALA A 79 -7.97 -20.01 -3.43
CA ALA A 79 -8.15 -18.67 -2.89
C ALA A 79 -7.45 -17.62 -3.76
N SER A 80 -8.01 -16.41 -3.77
CA SER A 80 -7.37 -15.25 -4.37
C SER A 80 -6.10 -14.88 -3.61
N THR A 81 -5.10 -14.41 -4.34
CA THR A 81 -3.85 -13.92 -3.76
C THR A 81 -4.09 -12.72 -2.83
N PRO A 82 -3.69 -12.79 -1.55
CA PRO A 82 -3.81 -11.70 -0.59
C PRO A 82 -2.98 -10.50 -1.02
N ARG A 83 -3.59 -9.30 -0.98
CA ARG A 83 -2.91 -8.04 -1.29
C ARG A 83 -3.19 -7.01 -0.20
N PHE A 84 -2.18 -6.23 0.16
CA PHE A 84 -2.31 -5.21 1.19
C PHE A 84 -1.28 -4.09 1.02
N ILE A 85 -1.54 -2.96 1.67
CA ILE A 85 -0.61 -1.83 1.77
C ILE A 85 -0.26 -1.65 3.24
N LEU A 86 1.01 -1.43 3.54
CA LEU A 86 1.45 -0.95 4.84
C LEU A 86 1.84 0.52 4.74
N LEU A 87 1.24 1.36 5.58
CA LEU A 87 1.56 2.76 5.74
C LEU A 87 2.37 2.96 7.04
N ALA A 88 3.57 3.51 6.90
CA ALA A 88 4.42 3.90 8.00
C ALA A 88 3.97 5.26 8.57
N ARG A 89 3.46 5.25 9.80
CA ARG A 89 2.98 6.43 10.54
C ARG A 89 4.07 7.13 11.34
N THR A 90 5.12 6.40 11.69
CA THR A 90 6.23 6.88 12.53
C THR A 90 7.58 6.36 12.03
N ARG A 91 8.67 6.88 12.60
CA ARG A 91 10.04 6.38 12.34
C ARG A 91 10.22 4.90 12.71
N LYS A 92 9.50 4.40 13.73
CA LYS A 92 9.50 2.98 14.12
C LYS A 92 8.87 2.13 13.02
N SER A 93 7.63 2.44 12.63
CA SER A 93 6.94 1.75 11.53
C SER A 93 7.70 1.81 10.19
N TYR A 94 8.43 2.89 9.90
CA TYR A 94 9.30 2.94 8.72
C TYR A 94 10.42 1.88 8.79
N GLY A 95 11.06 1.72 9.96
CA GLY A 95 12.05 0.66 10.17
C GLY A 95 11.45 -0.74 10.01
N GLN A 96 10.26 -0.95 10.56
CA GLN A 96 9.50 -2.20 10.44
C GLN A 96 9.18 -2.53 8.97
N LEU A 97 8.67 -1.55 8.23
CA LEU A 97 8.38 -1.67 6.79
C LEU A 97 9.64 -2.01 5.98
N CYS A 98 10.75 -1.32 6.24
CA CYS A 98 12.02 -1.58 5.55
C CYS A 98 12.57 -2.98 5.85
N GLN A 99 12.41 -3.49 7.07
CA GLN A 99 12.82 -4.85 7.42
C GLN A 99 12.02 -5.88 6.63
N LEU A 100 10.69 -5.74 6.56
CA LEU A 100 9.82 -6.63 5.78
C LEU A 100 10.21 -6.63 4.28
N ILE A 101 10.38 -5.43 3.69
CA ILE A 101 10.83 -5.28 2.29
C ILE A 101 12.18 -5.98 2.09
N THR A 102 13.11 -5.81 3.02
CA THR A 102 14.44 -6.42 2.93
C THR A 102 14.35 -7.95 2.96
N THR A 103 13.55 -8.51 3.86
CA THR A 103 13.30 -9.96 3.94
C THR A 103 12.75 -10.49 2.62
N ALA A 104 11.71 -9.86 2.09
CA ALA A 104 11.06 -10.32 0.87
C ALA A 104 11.95 -10.20 -0.38
N ARG A 105 12.71 -9.12 -0.50
CA ARG A 105 13.62 -8.88 -1.64
C ARG A 105 14.87 -9.75 -1.61
N ARG A 106 15.43 -10.04 -0.43
CA ARG A 106 16.64 -10.90 -0.31
C ARG A 106 16.38 -12.36 -0.65
N ARG A 107 15.14 -12.80 -0.51
CA ARG A 107 14.72 -14.17 -0.84
C ARG A 107 14.59 -14.41 -2.34
N ALA A 108 14.33 -13.35 -3.10
CA ALA A 108 13.99 -13.44 -4.52
C ALA A 108 15.16 -13.08 -5.44
N GLU A 109 15.03 -13.44 -6.72
CA GLU A 109 15.91 -12.93 -7.76
C GLU A 109 15.75 -11.41 -7.95
N LYS A 110 16.78 -10.78 -8.54
CA LYS A 110 16.80 -9.33 -8.76
C LYS A 110 15.56 -8.89 -9.57
N GLY A 111 14.82 -7.93 -9.02
CA GLY A 111 13.60 -7.38 -9.64
C GLY A 111 12.32 -8.01 -9.09
N GLN A 112 12.40 -9.20 -8.48
CA GLN A 112 11.29 -9.87 -7.83
C GLN A 112 11.30 -9.65 -6.31
N TYR A 113 10.26 -10.12 -5.64
CA TYR A 113 10.22 -10.29 -4.18
C TYR A 113 9.31 -11.47 -3.86
N GLN A 114 9.57 -12.16 -2.76
CA GLN A 114 8.70 -13.25 -2.28
C GLN A 114 8.33 -12.97 -0.84
N LEU A 115 7.04 -12.80 -0.57
CA LEU A 115 6.53 -12.56 0.78
C LEU A 115 5.51 -13.64 1.14
N PHE A 116 5.66 -14.21 2.34
CA PHE A 116 4.76 -15.25 2.86
C PHE A 116 4.02 -14.75 4.10
N HIS A 117 2.91 -15.39 4.44
CA HIS A 117 2.15 -15.07 5.65
C HIS A 117 3.02 -15.11 6.91
N THR A 118 3.92 -16.09 7.01
CA THR A 118 4.84 -16.22 8.15
C THR A 118 5.76 -15.01 8.32
N ASP A 119 6.12 -14.31 7.24
CA ASP A 119 6.93 -13.10 7.35
C ASP A 119 6.15 -11.96 8.01
N VAL A 120 4.85 -11.85 7.68
CA VAL A 120 3.93 -10.87 8.26
C VAL A 120 3.68 -11.16 9.74
N GLU A 121 3.58 -12.44 10.13
CA GLU A 121 3.40 -12.84 11.54
C GLU A 121 4.66 -12.64 12.39
N THR A 122 5.84 -12.80 11.79
CA THR A 122 7.12 -12.78 12.53
C THR A 122 7.74 -11.39 12.64
N HIS A 123 7.50 -10.51 11.66
CA HIS A 123 7.98 -9.14 11.73
C HIS A 123 7.10 -8.30 12.66
N ALA A 124 7.73 -7.45 13.47
CA ALA A 124 6.98 -6.44 14.22
C ALA A 124 6.40 -5.42 13.22
N LEU A 125 5.08 -5.41 13.07
CA LEU A 125 4.34 -4.48 12.19
C LEU A 125 3.26 -3.69 12.95
N ASP A 126 3.31 -3.73 14.28
CA ASP A 126 2.34 -3.16 15.23
C ASP A 126 2.14 -1.65 15.11
N ASP A 127 3.11 -0.94 14.53
CA ASP A 127 3.05 0.52 14.37
C ASP A 127 2.64 0.95 12.94
N CYS A 128 2.66 0.01 11.99
CA CYS A 128 2.15 0.23 10.63
C CYS A 128 0.61 0.25 10.63
N LEU A 129 0.03 1.09 9.77
CA LEU A 129 -1.38 0.95 9.40
C LEU A 129 -1.47 0.04 8.18
N CYS A 130 -2.29 -1.01 8.25
CA CYS A 130 -2.49 -1.93 7.15
C CYS A 130 -3.82 -1.63 6.44
N LEU A 131 -3.76 -1.44 5.12
CA LEU A 131 -4.93 -1.37 4.25
C LEU A 131 -5.03 -2.69 3.50
N TRP A 132 -6.01 -3.51 3.86
CA TRP A 132 -6.31 -4.74 3.13
C TRP A 132 -6.97 -4.42 1.79
N LEU A 133 -6.53 -5.09 0.73
CA LEU A 133 -7.12 -4.96 -0.60
C LEU A 133 -7.91 -6.23 -0.91
N PRO A 134 -9.25 -6.20 -0.79
CA PRO A 134 -10.04 -7.37 -1.10
C PRO A 134 -9.87 -7.74 -2.58
N PRO A 135 -9.94 -9.04 -2.91
CA PRO A 135 -10.01 -9.46 -4.31
C PRO A 135 -11.22 -8.83 -4.99
N SER A 136 -11.07 -8.50 -6.26
CA SER A 136 -12.17 -7.96 -7.06
C SER A 136 -13.27 -9.01 -7.23
N ALA A 137 -14.49 -8.57 -7.55
CA ALA A 137 -15.61 -9.47 -7.81
C ALA A 137 -15.36 -10.45 -8.99
N ALA A 138 -14.36 -10.17 -9.84
CA ALA A 138 -13.92 -11.05 -10.92
C ALA A 138 -12.95 -12.15 -10.43
N GLU A 139 -12.24 -11.91 -9.32
CA GLU A 139 -11.24 -12.81 -8.74
C GLU A 139 -11.82 -13.68 -7.62
N ALA A 140 -12.88 -13.22 -6.95
CA ALA A 140 -13.50 -13.94 -5.84
C ALA A 140 -14.97 -13.56 -5.65
N ASN A 141 -15.81 -14.54 -5.30
CA ASN A 141 -17.17 -14.29 -4.85
C ASN A 141 -17.21 -13.79 -3.39
N ALA A 142 -18.38 -13.28 -2.96
CA ALA A 142 -18.54 -12.71 -1.62
C ALA A 142 -18.15 -13.69 -0.49
N ASP A 143 -18.45 -14.98 -0.64
CA ASP A 143 -18.08 -16.01 0.35
C ASP A 143 -16.57 -16.24 0.41
N GLN A 144 -15.86 -16.16 -0.72
CA GLN A 144 -14.40 -16.25 -0.77
C GLN A 144 -13.74 -15.02 -0.12
N VAL A 145 -14.28 -13.82 -0.35
CA VAL A 145 -13.84 -12.58 0.33
C VAL A 145 -14.03 -12.71 1.83
N GLU A 146 -15.19 -13.17 2.28
CA GLU A 146 -15.48 -13.32 3.71
C GLU A 146 -14.58 -14.38 4.38
N ARG A 147 -14.35 -15.52 3.72
CA ARG A 147 -13.41 -16.54 4.19
C ARG A 147 -11.99 -16.01 4.27
N ALA A 148 -11.55 -15.24 3.27
CA ALA A 148 -10.25 -14.58 3.30
C ALA A 148 -10.15 -13.61 4.49
N VAL A 149 -11.12 -12.71 4.67
CA VAL A 149 -11.14 -11.76 5.81
C VAL A 149 -11.10 -12.47 7.16
N ARG A 150 -11.82 -13.59 7.31
CA ARG A 150 -11.80 -14.40 8.54
C ARG A 150 -10.47 -15.12 8.78
N LYS A 151 -9.82 -15.59 7.71
CA LYS A 151 -8.54 -16.32 7.78
C LYS A 151 -7.34 -15.39 7.97
N TRP A 152 -7.35 -14.22 7.31
CA TRP A 152 -6.32 -13.18 7.38
C TRP A 152 -6.56 -12.19 8.53
N LYS A 153 -7.28 -12.61 9.58
CA LYS A 153 -7.40 -11.89 10.85
C LYS A 153 -6.03 -11.93 11.56
N VAL A 154 -5.08 -11.14 11.04
CA VAL A 154 -3.79 -10.89 11.70
C VAL A 154 -4.12 -10.26 13.06
N LYS A 155 -3.65 -10.93 14.12
CA LYS A 155 -4.18 -10.90 15.49
C LYS A 155 -4.27 -9.53 16.19
N ASP A 156 -3.74 -8.45 15.63
CA ASP A 156 -3.83 -7.11 16.21
C ASP A 156 -3.80 -5.98 15.17
N ILE A 157 -4.21 -6.27 13.92
CA ILE A 157 -4.55 -5.19 12.98
C ILE A 157 -6.01 -4.85 13.27
N ARG A 158 -6.22 -3.73 13.96
CA ARG A 158 -7.55 -3.19 14.30
C ARG A 158 -8.44 -3.11 13.06
N LEU A 159 -9.30 -4.12 12.91
CA LEU A 159 -10.24 -4.24 11.80
C LEU A 159 -11.39 -3.23 11.89
N ASP A 160 -11.48 -2.51 13.01
CA ASP A 160 -12.43 -1.45 13.31
C ASP A 160 -12.19 -0.15 12.51
N GLU A 161 -11.06 -0.02 11.82
CA GLU A 161 -10.76 1.12 10.92
C GLU A 161 -10.67 0.72 9.43
N PHE A 162 -11.40 -0.32 9.01
CA PHE A 162 -11.47 -0.70 7.59
C PHE A 162 -12.28 0.33 6.79
N TYR A 163 -11.59 1.28 6.17
CA TYR A 163 -12.13 2.02 5.04
C TYR A 163 -12.22 1.09 3.83
N PHE A 164 -13.41 0.56 3.56
CA PHE A 164 -13.75 -0.01 2.27
C PHE A 164 -13.57 1.07 1.20
N PHE A 165 -12.42 1.08 0.53
CA PHE A 165 -12.21 1.95 -0.63
C PHE A 165 -13.02 1.36 -1.78
N ARG A 166 -14.23 1.90 -1.97
CA ARG A 166 -15.06 1.60 -3.13
C ARG A 166 -14.32 2.15 -4.34
N GLN A 167 -13.65 1.29 -5.10
CA GLN A 167 -13.09 1.63 -6.39
C GLN A 167 -14.25 1.91 -7.36
N ALA A 168 -14.80 3.12 -7.28
CA ALA A 168 -15.69 3.66 -8.28
C ALA A 168 -14.81 4.22 -9.39
N LEU A 169 -14.69 3.42 -10.44
CA LEU A 169 -14.56 3.82 -11.83
C LEU A 169 -14.89 5.31 -12.03
N PHE A 170 -13.90 6.13 -12.39
CA PHE A 170 -14.13 7.32 -13.20
C PHE A 170 -14.01 6.88 -14.67
N PRO A 171 -15.12 6.65 -15.38
CA PRO A 171 -15.08 6.33 -16.80
C PRO A 171 -15.06 7.63 -17.61
N TYR A 172 -13.95 8.39 -17.60
CA TYR A 172 -13.68 9.43 -18.60
C TYR A 172 -12.18 9.71 -18.64
N PHE A 173 -11.45 8.86 -19.38
CA PHE A 173 -10.51 9.21 -20.45
C PHE A 173 -10.22 7.96 -21.26
#